data_AF-A0A9J6GZR9-F1
#
_entry.id   AF-A0A9J6GZR9-F1
#
_cell.length_a   1.000
_cell.length_b   1.000
_cell.length_c   1.000
_cell.angle_alpha   90.00
_cell.angle_beta   90.00
_cell.angle_gamma   90.00
#
_symmetry.space_group_name_H-M   'P 1'
#
loop_
_entity.id
_entity.type
_entity.pdbx_description
1 polymer ?
#
loop_
_entity_poly.entity_id
_entity_poly.type
_entity_poly.pdbx_seq_one_letter_code
_entity_poly.pdbx_strand_id
1 'polypeptide(L)'
;MPQVRGGGRSFLVDARPLDKSNWMRYVNCAPNEAEQNVVAFERAGAIYYRTRKPIEACEELLVWYGNSFARDLGLLKDREATGKEDKGGNASPTLQ
;
A
#
# COMPACT_ATOMS: atom_id res chain seq x y z
N MET A 1 -2.97 10.02 -3.77
CA MET A 1 -4.34 9.48 -3.69
C MET A 1 -4.36 8.14 -4.39
N PRO A 2 -5.19 7.17 -3.99
CA PRO A 2 -5.16 5.86 -4.62
C PRO A 2 -5.62 5.97 -6.08
N GLN A 3 -4.89 5.23 -6.93
CA GLN A 3 -5.04 5.25 -8.39
C GLN A 3 -5.63 3.92 -8.85
N VAL A 4 -6.52 3.98 -9.84
CA VAL A 4 -7.06 2.80 -10.53
C VAL A 4 -6.73 2.89 -12.01
N ARG A 5 -6.55 1.74 -12.66
CA ARG A 5 -6.20 1.63 -14.07
C ARG A 5 -7.39 1.07 -14.84
N GLY A 6 -7.70 1.68 -15.97
CA GLY A 6 -8.78 1.24 -16.85
C GLY A 6 -8.48 1.61 -18.31
N GLY A 7 -8.40 0.61 -19.20
CA GLY A 7 -8.23 0.83 -20.64
C GLY A 7 -7.01 1.68 -21.02
N GLY A 8 -5.85 1.42 -20.42
CA GLY A 8 -4.60 2.16 -20.70
C GLY A 8 -4.49 3.55 -20.04
N ARG A 9 -5.49 3.97 -19.27
CA ARG A 9 -5.49 5.24 -18.53
C ARG A 9 -5.48 4.99 -17.02
N SER A 10 -4.90 5.92 -16.27
CA SER A 10 -4.97 5.97 -14.80
C SER A 10 -5.98 7.04 -14.37
N PHE A 11 -6.76 6.72 -13.34
CA PHE A 11 -7.73 7.63 -12.74
C PHE A 11 -7.41 7.80 -11.26
N LEU A 12 -7.65 9.00 -10.74
CA LEU A 12 -7.58 9.29 -9.31
C LEU A 12 -8.96 9.07 -8.70
N VAL A 13 -9.01 8.40 -7.55
CA VAL A 13 -10.24 8.25 -6.77
C VAL A 13 -10.31 9.37 -5.74
N ASP A 14 -11.32 10.24 -5.86
CA ASP A 14 -11.57 11.35 -4.94
C ASP A 14 -12.65 10.97 -3.92
N ALA A 15 -12.25 10.86 -2.64
CA ALA A 15 -13.13 10.53 -1.53
C ALA A 15 -13.48 11.75 -0.64
N ARG A 16 -13.27 12.97 -1.13
CA ARG A 16 -13.61 14.21 -0.39
C ARG A 16 -15.13 14.40 -0.23
N PRO A 17 -15.98 14.22 -1.27
CA PRO A 17 -17.42 14.46 -1.14
C PRO A 17 -18.07 13.40 -0.24
N LEU A 18 -18.71 13.84 0.86
CA LEU A 18 -19.29 12.94 1.86
C LEU A 18 -20.48 12.12 1.33
N ASP A 19 -21.25 12.69 0.41
CA ASP A 19 -22.45 12.11 -0.22
C ASP A 19 -22.12 11.09 -1.32
N LYS A 20 -20.87 11.07 -1.81
CA LYS A 20 -20.40 10.21 -2.91
C LYS A 20 -19.26 9.28 -2.50
N SER A 21 -18.99 9.19 -1.21
CA SER A 21 -17.90 8.38 -0.64
C SER A 21 -18.43 7.36 0.36
N ASN A 22 -17.63 6.32 0.62
CA ASN A 22 -17.96 5.29 1.59
C ASN A 22 -17.11 5.41 2.87
N TRP A 23 -17.28 4.46 3.78
CA TRP A 23 -16.57 4.39 5.06
C TRP A 23 -15.05 4.27 4.93
N MET A 24 -14.53 3.78 3.79
CA MET A 24 -13.09 3.55 3.61
C MET A 24 -12.28 4.86 3.62
N ARG A 25 -12.93 6.01 3.39
CA ARG A 25 -12.31 7.33 3.50
C ARG A 25 -11.81 7.68 4.91
N TYR A 26 -12.34 7.01 5.94
CA TYR A 26 -12.00 7.24 7.34
C TYR A 26 -10.91 6.30 7.85
N VAL A 27 -10.48 5.33 7.04
CA VAL A 27 -9.40 4.41 7.41
C VAL A 27 -8.07 5.16 7.36
N ASN A 28 -7.36 5.18 8.49
CA ASN A 28 -6.12 5.91 8.63
C ASN A 28 -4.93 5.20 7.96
N CYS A 29 -3.92 5.99 7.60
CA CYS A 29 -2.67 5.44 7.10
C CYS A 29 -1.89 4.77 8.23
N ALA A 30 -1.37 3.56 8.00
CA ALA A 30 -0.44 2.94 8.92
C ALA A 30 0.84 3.80 9.03
N PRO A 31 1.35 4.10 10.23
CA PRO A 31 2.58 4.88 10.39
C PRO A 31 3.85 4.08 10.04
N ASN A 32 3.76 2.75 10.12
CA ASN A 32 4.83 1.82 9.78
C ASN A 32 4.25 0.47 9.31
N GLU A 33 5.10 -0.39 8.74
CA GLU A 33 4.68 -1.69 8.20
C GLU A 33 4.20 -2.69 9.28
N ALA A 34 4.68 -2.54 10.52
CA ALA A 34 4.31 -3.45 11.62
C ALA A 34 2.86 -3.22 12.08
N GLU A 35 2.43 -1.96 12.11
CA GLU A 35 1.08 -1.55 12.49
C GLU A 35 0.06 -1.78 11.37
N GLN A 36 0.50 -1.93 10.12
CA GLN A 36 -0.39 -2.22 9.00
C GLN A 36 -1.17 -3.54 9.21
N ASN A 37 -2.50 -3.44 9.22
CA ASN A 37 -3.40 -4.60 9.23
C ASN A 37 -4.26 -4.71 7.96
N VAL A 38 -4.33 -3.65 7.15
CA VAL A 38 -5.08 -3.62 5.88
C VAL A 38 -4.19 -3.25 4.70
N VAL A 39 -4.42 -3.90 3.55
CA VAL A 39 -3.72 -3.62 2.28
C VAL A 39 -4.74 -3.14 1.25
N ALA A 40 -4.46 -2.01 0.63
CA ALA A 40 -5.20 -1.52 -0.53
C ALA A 40 -4.66 -2.18 -1.81
N PHE A 41 -5.56 -2.65 -2.67
CA PHE A 41 -5.20 -3.19 -3.98
C PHE A 41 -6.24 -2.83 -5.02
N GLU A 42 -5.81 -2.74 -6.27
CA GLU A 42 -6.67 -2.50 -7.41
C GLU A 42 -7.20 -3.83 -7.95
N ARG A 43 -8.50 -3.90 -8.23
CA ARG A 43 -9.11 -5.01 -8.97
C ARG A 43 -10.24 -4.48 -9.84
N ALA A 44 -10.24 -4.84 -11.12
CA ALA A 44 -11.31 -4.50 -12.06
C ALA A 44 -11.71 -3.00 -12.05
N GLY A 45 -10.72 -2.09 -12.02
CA GLY A 45 -10.94 -0.64 -12.04
C GLY A 45 -11.47 -0.05 -10.73
N ALA A 46 -11.46 -0.80 -9.63
CA ALA A 46 -11.85 -0.34 -8.30
C ALA A 46 -10.79 -0.67 -7.23
N ILE A 47 -10.82 0.06 -6.12
CA ILE A 47 -9.91 -0.14 -4.98
C ILE A 47 -10.63 -0.99 -3.94
N TYR A 48 -9.95 -2.03 -3.49
CA TYR A 48 -10.42 -2.93 -2.45
C TYR A 48 -9.41 -2.99 -1.32
N TYR A 49 -9.92 -3.18 -0.10
CA TYR A 49 -9.12 -3.41 1.09
C TYR A 49 -9.23 -4.89 1.49
N ARG A 50 -8.08 -5.51 1.78
CA ARG A 50 -8.02 -6.85 2.38
C ARG A 50 -7.21 -6.80 3.66
N THR A 51 -7.53 -7.68 4.60
CA THR A 51 -6.74 -7.84 5.81
C THR A 51 -5.43 -8.55 5.50
N ARG A 52 -4.33 -8.10 6.12
CA ARG A 52 -3.00 -8.73 6.07
C ARG A 52 -2.81 -9.72 7.21
N LYS A 53 -3.41 -9.41 8.35
CA LYS A 53 -3.37 -10.17 9.61
C LYS A 53 -4.77 -10.17 10.23
N PRO A 54 -5.08 -11.10 11.16
CA PRO A 54 -6.28 -11.00 11.98
C PRO A 54 -6.35 -9.63 12.65
N ILE A 55 -7.57 -9.08 12.76
CA ILE A 55 -7.84 -7.78 13.37
C ILE A 55 -8.71 -8.06 14.58
N GLU A 56 -8.19 -7.77 15.77
CA GLU A 56 -8.92 -8.00 17.00
C GLU A 56 -10.06 -6.97 17.16
N ALA A 57 -11.04 -7.30 18.01
CA ALA A 57 -12.10 -6.37 18.31
C ALA A 57 -11.51 -5.07 18.89
N CYS A 58 -12.04 -3.93 18.42
CA CYS A 58 -11.58 -2.58 18.79
C CYS A 58 -10.17 -2.20 18.30
N GLU A 59 -9.52 -3.01 17.46
CA GLU A 59 -8.27 -2.61 16.79
C GLU A 59 -8.58 -1.65 15.62
N GLU A 60 -7.75 -0.60 15.49
CA GLU A 60 -7.92 0.40 14.44
C GLU A 60 -7.53 -0.17 13.07
N LEU A 61 -8.34 0.11 12.03
CA LEU A 61 -8.00 -0.25 10.66
C LEU A 61 -6.93 0.70 10.11
N LEU A 62 -5.75 0.15 9.80
CA LEU A 62 -4.59 0.88 9.32
C LEU A 62 -4.14 0.35 7.96
N VAL A 63 -4.19 1.22 6.96
CA VAL A 63 -3.90 0.86 5.57
C VAL A 63 -2.62 1.51 5.06
N TRP A 64 -1.88 0.80 4.20
CA TRP A 64 -0.77 1.36 3.44
C TRP A 64 -1.12 1.41 1.96
N TYR A 65 -1.03 2.60 1.36
CA TYR A 65 -1.36 2.81 -0.05
C TYR A 65 -0.14 2.74 -0.99
N GLY A 66 1.02 2.32 -0.47
CA GLY A 66 2.26 2.15 -1.22
C GLY A 66 3.20 3.37 -1.18
N ASN A 67 4.43 3.15 -1.65
CA ASN A 67 5.54 4.10 -1.48
C ASN A 67 5.34 5.43 -2.22
N SER A 68 4.61 5.46 -3.34
CA SER A 68 4.31 6.69 -4.06
C SER A 68 3.37 7.58 -3.25
N PHE A 69 2.30 7.01 -2.68
CA PHE A 69 1.37 7.77 -1.85
C PHE A 69 1.97 8.20 -0.51
N ALA A 70 2.77 7.33 0.11
CA ALA A 70 3.45 7.66 1.34
C ALA A 70 4.49 8.79 1.14
N ARG A 71 5.10 8.93 -0.05
CA ARG A 71 5.91 10.12 -0.39
C ARG A 71 5.05 11.38 -0.54
N ASP A 72 3.93 11.29 -1.25
CA ASP A 72 3.02 12.44 -1.43
C ASP A 72 2.46 12.96 -0.10
N LEU A 73 2.29 12.08 0.90
CA LEU A 73 1.86 12.42 2.25
C LEU A 73 3.00 12.82 3.20
N GLY A 74 4.27 12.79 2.75
CA GLY A 74 5.44 13.04 3.60
C GLY A 74 5.71 11.96 4.67
N LEU A 75 5.06 10.79 4.56
CA LEU A 75 5.25 9.63 5.44
C LEU A 75 6.53 8.86 5.12
N LEU A 76 6.99 8.93 3.87
CA LEU A 76 8.32 8.51 3.47
C LEU A 76 9.18 9.75 3.23
N LYS A 77 10.16 9.99 4.09
CA LYS A 77 11.30 10.84 3.74
C LYS A 77 12.14 10.07 2.73
N ASP A 78 12.69 10.76 1.72
CA ASP A 78 13.67 10.17 0.82
C ASP A 78 14.77 9.56 1.67
N ARG A 79 14.77 8.22 1.73
CA ARG A 79 15.91 7.51 2.27
C ARG A 79 16.97 7.74 1.22
N GLU A 80 17.87 8.69 1.48
CA GLU A 80 19.10 8.86 0.71
C GLU A 80 19.65 7.46 0.46
N ALA A 81 19.97 7.19 -0.80
CA ALA A 81 20.48 5.92 -1.26
C ALA A 81 21.78 5.58 -0.52
N THR A 82 21.69 4.95 0.65
CA THR A 82 22.82 4.24 1.23
C THR A 82 22.82 2.88 0.54
N GLY A 83 23.57 2.80 -0.56
CA GLY A 83 23.72 1.58 -1.33
C GLY A 83 24.14 0.40 -0.47
N LYS A 84 23.51 -0.74 -0.70
CA LYS A 84 24.17 -2.04 -0.69
C LYS A 84 23.65 -2.83 -1.89
N GLU A 85 24.45 -2.85 -2.95
CA GLU A 85 24.48 -3.99 -3.85
C GLU A 85 24.95 -5.19 -3.03
N ASP A 86 24.09 -6.18 -2.80
CA ASP A 86 24.58 -7.52 -2.43
C ASP A 86 24.88 -8.27 -3.73
N LYS A 87 26.14 -8.16 -4.16
CA LYS A 87 26.76 -9.15 -5.04
C LYS A 87 27.14 -10.36 -4.18
N GLY A 88 26.33 -11.40 -4.27
CA GLY A 88 26.64 -12.71 -3.72
C GLY A 88 26.36 -13.80 -4.75
N GLY A 89 27.29 -14.02 -5.67
CA GLY A 89 27.31 -15.27 -6.41
C GLY A 89 27.70 -16.40 -5.45
N ASN A 90 27.02 -17.54 -5.54
CA ASN A 90 27.74 -18.80 -5.46
C ASN A 90 27.06 -19.85 -6.35
N ALA A 91 27.90 -20.63 -7.00
CA ALA A 91 27.56 -21.70 -7.93
C ALA A 91 26.89 -22.90 -7.24
N SER A 92 26.33 -23.77 -8.08
CA SER A 92 25.55 -25.00 -7.82
C SER A 92 26.18 -26.00 -6.82
N PRO A 93 25.41 -27.04 -6.43
CA PRO A 93 25.57 -28.29 -7.18
C PRO A 93 24.25 -29.01 -7.52
N THR A 94 24.33 -29.74 -8.62
CA THR A 94 23.35 -30.69 -9.17
C THR A 94 23.38 -32.04 -8.43
N LEU A 95 22.32 -32.84 -8.68
CA LEU A 95 22.05 -34.27 -8.41
C LEU A 95 21.24 -34.52 -7.12
N GLN A 96 20.17 -35.34 -7.15
CA GLN A 96 19.82 -36.45 -8.05
C GLN A 96 18.41 -36.31 -8.66
#